data_AF-A0A451C819-F1
#
_entry.id   AF-A0A451C819-F1
#
_cell.length_a   1.000
_cell.length_b   1.000
_cell.length_c   1.000
_cell.angle_alpha   90.00
_cell.angle_beta   90.00
_cell.angle_gamma   90.00
#
_symmetry.space_group_name_H-M   'P 1'
#
loop_
_entity.id
_entity.type
_entity.pdbx_description
1 polymer ?
#
loop_
_entity_poly.entity_id
_entity_poly.type
_entity_poly.pdbx_seq_one_letter_code
_entity_poly.pdbx_strand_id
1 'polypeptide(L)'
;MFDEIINCSELSGLLRQTCEENGVCVTVCDELIDNGLLRHDLIRILKIDTYYSSRIMHNPQASIDCLIIIKTGDREFGLTLVELKGVSNARGLTPKRIKPKFDTTVCEFLSGRFTDIFERSDFAISYFRLWLVANPYGYPPERYRRKIKDTVLGMYLTGKKSLQYEFRGHKAIIEPMPPGQQVCLPSQQKPNP
;
A
#
# COMPACT_ATOMS: atom_id res chain seq x y z
N MET A 1 6.78 -1.77 -16.27
CA MET A 1 6.93 -0.97 -15.03
C MET A 1 8.18 -1.38 -14.24
N PHE A 2 8.43 -2.67 -13.97
CA PHE A 2 9.58 -3.07 -13.15
C PHE A 2 10.94 -2.63 -13.68
N ASP A 3 11.19 -2.73 -14.99
CA ASP A 3 12.47 -2.29 -15.56
C ASP A 3 12.68 -0.79 -15.37
N GLU A 4 11.64 0.02 -15.56
CA GLU A 4 11.66 1.47 -15.32
C GLU A 4 11.98 1.79 -13.85
N ILE A 5 11.44 1.01 -12.91
CA ILE A 5 11.72 1.15 -11.47
C ILE A 5 13.19 0.82 -11.17
N ILE A 6 13.74 -0.24 -11.76
CA ILE A 6 15.12 -0.68 -11.53
C ILE A 6 16.10 0.35 -12.13
N ASN A 7 15.79 0.88 -13.31
CA ASN A 7 16.62 1.85 -14.02
C ASN A 7 16.52 3.27 -13.43
N CYS A 8 15.52 3.53 -12.58
CA CYS A 8 15.41 4.78 -11.84
C CYS A 8 16.17 4.68 -10.51
N SER A 9 17.30 5.37 -10.39
CA SER A 9 18.16 5.35 -9.18
C SER A 9 17.41 5.73 -7.90
N GLU A 10 16.45 6.66 -8.00
CA GLU A 10 15.64 7.09 -6.86
C GLU A 10 14.67 6.00 -6.38
N LEU A 11 14.11 5.19 -7.29
CA LEU A 11 13.16 4.13 -6.95
C LEU A 11 13.86 2.83 -6.60
N SER A 12 14.94 2.48 -7.29
CA SER A 12 15.69 1.25 -7.02
C SER A 12 16.26 1.21 -5.60
N GLY A 13 16.68 2.37 -5.06
CA GLY A 13 17.09 2.51 -3.66
C GLY A 13 15.97 2.25 -2.63
N LEU A 14 14.70 2.27 -3.04
CA LEU A 14 13.54 2.03 -2.17
C LEU A 14 13.11 0.55 -2.15
N LEU A 15 13.69 -0.31 -2.99
CA LEU A 15 13.30 -1.71 -3.10
C LEU A 15 13.59 -2.48 -1.80
N ARG A 16 12.62 -3.26 -1.31
CA ARG A 16 12.74 -4.09 -0.10
C ARG A 16 12.17 -5.49 -0.33
N GLN A 17 12.56 -6.43 0.55
CA GLN A 17 12.00 -7.78 0.59
C GLN A 17 10.70 -7.86 1.38
N THR A 18 10.50 -6.96 2.34
CA THR A 18 9.37 -6.98 3.26
C THR A 18 8.70 -5.60 3.33
N CYS A 19 7.40 -5.60 3.66
CA CYS A 19 6.68 -4.40 4.07
C CYS A 19 6.35 -4.53 5.56
N GLU A 20 7.26 -4.03 6.40
CA GLU A 20 7.15 -4.11 7.86
C GLU A 20 7.65 -2.84 8.54
N GLU A 21 7.03 -2.52 9.66
CA GLU A 21 7.41 -1.41 10.54
C GLU A 21 6.88 -1.67 11.96
N ASN A 22 7.72 -1.47 12.97
CA ASN A 22 7.32 -1.50 14.39
C ASN A 22 6.51 -2.76 14.79
N GLY A 23 6.87 -3.93 14.28
CA GLY A 23 6.20 -5.20 14.58
C GLY A 23 4.86 -5.41 13.88
N VAL A 24 4.48 -4.53 12.94
CA VAL A 24 3.33 -4.71 12.04
C VAL A 24 3.84 -4.93 10.63
N CYS A 25 3.26 -5.89 9.93
CA CYS A 25 3.64 -6.20 8.56
C CYS A 25 2.43 -6.58 7.70
N VAL A 26 2.65 -6.48 6.39
CA VAL A 26 1.89 -7.19 5.37
C VAL A 26 2.73 -8.37 4.92
N THR A 27 2.10 -9.52 4.75
CA THR A 27 2.77 -10.73 4.26
C THR A 27 2.47 -10.91 2.78
N VAL A 28 3.27 -11.74 2.12
CA VAL A 28 3.14 -12.04 0.69
C VAL A 28 2.75 -13.51 0.56
N CYS A 29 1.82 -13.82 -0.34
CA CYS A 29 1.40 -15.19 -0.60
C CYS A 29 2.55 -16.03 -1.20
N ASP A 30 2.55 -17.34 -0.92
CA ASP A 30 3.67 -18.25 -1.24
C ASP A 30 4.04 -18.25 -2.72
N GLU A 31 3.10 -18.07 -3.64
CA GLU A 31 3.39 -18.07 -5.09
C GLU A 31 4.23 -16.87 -5.57
N LEU A 32 4.32 -15.83 -4.74
CA LEU A 32 5.14 -14.65 -4.96
C LEU A 32 6.48 -14.73 -4.21
N ILE A 33 6.77 -15.88 -3.58
CA ILE A 33 8.02 -16.18 -2.88
C ILE A 33 8.69 -17.39 -3.55
N ASP A 34 10.01 -17.32 -3.70
CA ASP A 34 10.85 -18.45 -4.12
C ASP A 34 12.07 -18.52 -3.20
N ASN A 35 12.28 -19.68 -2.57
CA ASN A 35 13.34 -19.91 -1.58
C ASN A 35 13.41 -18.84 -0.46
N GLY A 36 12.25 -18.37 0.00
CA GLY A 36 12.15 -17.35 1.06
C GLY A 36 12.43 -15.91 0.60
N LEU A 37 12.63 -15.68 -0.69
CA LEU A 37 12.82 -14.36 -1.28
C LEU A 37 11.65 -13.98 -2.18
N LEU A 38 11.42 -12.68 -2.38
CA LEU A 38 10.41 -12.23 -3.34
C LEU A 38 10.77 -12.70 -4.75
N ARG A 39 9.77 -13.26 -5.44
CA ARG A 39 9.83 -13.50 -6.88
C ARG A 39 9.85 -12.18 -7.63
N HIS A 40 11.05 -11.69 -7.86
CA HIS A 40 11.26 -10.38 -8.44
C HIS A 40 10.76 -10.27 -9.90
N ASP A 41 10.48 -11.35 -10.60
CA ASP A 41 9.75 -11.29 -11.87
C ASP A 41 8.26 -10.90 -11.69
N LEU A 42 7.68 -11.14 -10.52
CA LEU A 42 6.24 -10.98 -10.24
C LEU A 42 5.91 -9.86 -9.25
N ILE A 43 6.77 -9.55 -8.29
CA ILE A 43 6.48 -8.58 -7.23
C ILE A 43 7.66 -7.64 -6.93
N ARG A 44 7.34 -6.37 -6.69
CA ARG A 44 8.24 -5.35 -6.14
C ARG A 44 7.59 -4.70 -4.93
N ILE A 45 8.37 -4.41 -3.90
CA ILE A 45 7.96 -3.61 -2.74
C ILE A 45 8.87 -2.39 -2.67
N LEU A 46 8.29 -1.19 -2.72
CA LEU A 46 9.00 0.08 -2.53
C LEU A 46 8.66 0.64 -1.15
N LYS A 47 9.67 0.97 -0.34
CA LYS A 47 9.49 1.63 0.95
C LYS A 47 9.41 3.15 0.75
N ILE A 48 8.19 3.68 0.66
CA ILE A 48 7.94 5.06 0.20
C ILE A 48 8.34 6.09 1.26
N ASP A 49 8.17 5.79 2.54
CA ASP A 49 8.63 6.62 3.67
C ASP A 49 10.13 6.97 3.60
N THR A 50 10.93 6.05 3.04
CA THR A 50 12.38 6.18 2.91
C THR A 50 12.73 7.26 1.89
N TYR A 51 11.91 7.42 0.85
CA TYR A 51 12.10 8.49 -0.14
C TYR A 51 11.94 9.87 0.49
N TYR A 52 10.92 10.07 1.32
CA TYR A 52 10.64 11.37 1.95
C TYR A 52 11.52 11.65 3.17
N SER A 53 12.06 10.62 3.83
CA SER A 53 12.98 10.77 4.96
C SER A 53 14.46 10.90 4.55
N SER A 54 14.87 10.34 3.41
CA SER A 54 16.27 10.38 2.93
C SER A 54 16.65 11.68 2.23
N ARG A 55 15.68 12.36 1.62
CA ARG A 55 15.89 13.70 1.10
C ARG A 55 16.01 14.62 2.31
N ILE A 56 17.11 15.35 2.44
CA ILE A 56 17.31 16.39 3.47
C ILE A 56 16.25 17.48 3.25
N MET A 57 15.02 17.19 3.64
CA MET A 57 13.86 18.06 3.54
C MET A 57 13.70 18.70 4.90
N HIS A 58 13.68 20.03 4.93
CA HIS A 58 13.43 20.79 6.17
C HIS A 58 12.06 20.42 6.78
N ASN A 59 11.14 19.83 6.01
CA ASN A 59 9.88 19.29 6.49
C ASN A 59 9.46 18.09 5.60
N PRO A 60 9.84 16.85 5.95
CA PRO A 60 9.51 15.68 5.13
C PRO A 60 7.99 15.52 5.02
N GLN A 61 7.51 15.30 3.79
CA GLN A 61 6.08 15.06 3.58
C GLN A 61 5.67 13.72 4.19
N ALA A 62 4.44 13.65 4.71
CA ALA A 62 3.91 12.40 5.22
C ALA A 62 3.59 11.48 4.04
N SER A 63 4.05 10.24 4.08
CA SER A 63 3.76 9.23 3.05
C SER A 63 3.32 7.93 3.66
N ILE A 64 2.84 7.02 2.81
CA ILE A 64 2.64 5.62 3.21
C ILE A 64 4.00 4.93 3.44
N ASP A 65 3.98 3.79 4.10
CA ASP A 65 5.19 3.00 4.37
C ASP A 65 5.63 2.22 3.12
N CYS A 66 4.70 1.56 2.42
CA CYS A 66 5.03 0.73 1.27
C CYS A 66 4.10 0.91 0.08
N LEU A 67 4.66 0.82 -1.12
CA LEU A 67 3.95 0.54 -2.36
C LEU A 67 4.33 -0.86 -2.83
N ILE A 68 3.35 -1.76 -2.85
CA ILE A 68 3.49 -3.13 -3.35
C ILE A 68 2.94 -3.18 -4.77
N ILE A 69 3.75 -3.69 -5.70
CA ILE A 69 3.45 -3.75 -7.13
C ILE A 69 3.55 -5.20 -7.56
N ILE A 70 2.47 -5.74 -8.13
CA ILE A 70 2.42 -7.11 -8.64
C ILE A 70 2.21 -7.06 -10.15
N LYS A 71 3.04 -7.78 -10.91
CA LYS A 71 2.82 -8.03 -12.33
C LYS A 71 1.68 -9.05 -12.48
N THR A 72 0.57 -8.63 -13.08
CA THR A 72 -0.64 -9.47 -13.28
C THR A 72 -0.80 -9.96 -14.71
N GLY A 73 -0.05 -9.37 -15.64
CA GLY A 73 0.05 -9.75 -17.05
C GLY A 73 1.32 -9.17 -17.67
N ASP A 74 1.51 -9.31 -18.98
CA ASP A 74 2.77 -8.93 -19.63
C ASP A 74 3.14 -7.45 -19.43
N ARG A 75 2.16 -6.55 -19.54
CA ARG A 75 2.28 -5.11 -19.28
C ARG A 75 1.20 -4.61 -18.32
N GLU A 76 0.72 -5.48 -17.45
CA GLU A 76 -0.38 -5.20 -16.53
C GLU A 76 0.09 -5.35 -15.08
N PHE A 77 -0.24 -4.38 -14.23
CA PHE A 77 0.25 -4.28 -12.87
C PHE A 77 -0.85 -3.94 -11.88
N GLY A 78 -0.84 -4.59 -10.73
CA GLY A 78 -1.66 -4.25 -9.59
C GLY A 78 -0.89 -3.47 -8.55
N LEU A 79 -1.52 -2.46 -7.96
CA LEU A 79 -0.92 -1.58 -6.96
C LEU A 79 -1.63 -1.72 -5.61
N THR A 80 -0.88 -1.95 -4.54
CA THR A 80 -1.36 -1.89 -3.15
C THR A 80 -0.52 -0.90 -2.36
N LEU A 81 -1.13 0.21 -1.99
CA LEU A 81 -0.54 1.24 -1.13
C LEU A 81 -0.80 0.85 0.33
N VAL A 82 0.25 0.74 1.13
CA VAL A 82 0.17 0.21 2.50
C VAL A 82 0.73 1.23 3.50
N GLU A 83 -0.12 1.65 4.43
CA GLU A 83 0.26 2.35 5.65
C GLU A 83 0.20 1.38 6.83
N LEU A 84 1.31 1.21 7.54
CA LEU A 84 1.47 0.38 8.72
C LEU A 84 1.35 1.23 9.98
N LYS A 85 0.60 0.75 10.97
CA LYS A 85 0.45 1.41 12.27
C LYS A 85 0.54 0.40 13.41
N GLY A 86 1.76 0.23 13.92
CA GLY A 86 2.06 -0.46 15.17
C GLY A 86 1.67 0.35 16.40
N VAL A 87 0.37 0.54 16.63
CA VAL A 87 -0.16 1.32 17.75
C VAL A 87 -1.01 0.47 18.68
N SER A 88 -0.89 0.71 19.99
CA SER A 88 -1.72 0.09 21.02
C SER A 88 -3.05 0.81 21.25
N ASN A 89 -3.29 1.93 20.54
CA ASN A 89 -4.54 2.68 20.64
C ASN A 89 -4.86 3.42 19.34
N ALA A 90 -6.12 3.87 19.22
CA ALA A 90 -6.68 4.41 17.99
C ALA A 90 -6.44 5.91 17.75
N ARG A 91 -5.79 6.66 18.67
CA ARG A 91 -5.70 8.14 18.58
C ARG A 91 -4.99 8.61 17.30
N GLY A 92 -4.03 7.83 16.82
CA GLY A 92 -3.26 8.14 15.61
C GLY A 92 -3.96 7.78 14.29
N LEU A 93 -5.07 7.06 14.34
CA LEU A 93 -5.70 6.44 13.16
C LEU A 93 -6.84 7.27 12.58
N THR A 94 -6.92 8.55 12.91
CA THR A 94 -7.98 9.43 12.41
C THR A 94 -7.74 9.80 10.94
N PRO A 95 -8.81 10.02 10.14
CA PRO A 95 -8.67 10.43 8.74
C PRO A 95 -7.76 11.65 8.53
N LYS A 96 -7.79 12.62 9.46
CA LYS A 96 -6.93 13.81 9.42
C LYS A 96 -5.43 13.47 9.40
N ARG A 97 -5.03 12.35 10.02
CA ARG A 97 -3.63 11.91 10.09
C ARG A 97 -3.25 10.95 8.97
N ILE A 98 -4.17 10.08 8.57
CA ILE A 98 -3.90 9.03 7.58
C ILE A 98 -4.07 9.52 6.15
N LYS A 99 -5.13 10.30 5.87
CA LYS A 99 -5.43 10.78 4.51
C LYS A 99 -4.23 11.51 3.86
N PRO A 100 -3.52 12.44 4.53
CA PRO A 100 -2.40 13.14 3.91
C PRO A 100 -1.30 12.21 3.38
N LYS A 101 -1.07 11.04 4.02
CA LYS A 101 -0.06 10.06 3.60
C LYS A 101 -0.41 9.41 2.26
N PHE A 102 -1.69 9.08 2.08
CA PHE A 102 -2.20 8.59 0.80
C PHE A 102 -2.27 9.70 -0.24
N ASP A 103 -2.65 10.93 0.13
CA ASP A 103 -2.66 12.08 -0.78
C ASP A 103 -1.28 12.34 -1.38
N THR A 104 -0.26 12.47 -0.53
CA THR A 104 1.13 12.64 -0.97
C THR A 104 1.58 11.51 -1.87
N THR A 105 1.21 10.27 -1.56
CA THR A 105 1.65 9.13 -2.40
C THR A 105 0.93 9.12 -3.75
N VAL A 106 -0.38 9.32 -3.80
CA VAL A 106 -1.13 9.28 -5.06
C VAL A 106 -0.83 10.50 -5.91
N CYS A 107 -0.95 11.71 -5.35
CA CYS A 107 -0.86 12.96 -6.11
C CYS A 107 0.59 13.36 -6.40
N GLU A 108 1.48 13.31 -5.39
CA GLU A 108 2.83 13.85 -5.53
C GLU A 108 3.84 12.77 -5.98
N PHE A 109 3.69 11.52 -5.53
CA PHE A 109 4.63 10.46 -5.88
C PHE A 109 4.26 9.78 -7.21
N LEU A 110 3.05 9.19 -7.31
CA LEU A 110 2.62 8.44 -8.50
C LEU A 110 2.30 9.35 -9.68
N SER A 111 1.39 10.31 -9.50
CA SER A 111 0.93 11.23 -10.55
C SER A 111 1.77 12.49 -10.71
N GLY A 112 2.73 12.70 -9.81
CA GLY A 112 3.64 13.84 -9.86
C GLY A 112 5.03 13.39 -10.28
N ARG A 113 5.88 13.12 -9.28
CA ARG A 113 7.32 12.88 -9.45
C ARG A 113 7.65 11.73 -10.40
N PHE A 114 6.91 10.63 -10.32
CA PHE A 114 7.18 9.42 -11.09
C PHE A 114 6.09 9.14 -12.12
N THR A 115 5.43 10.20 -12.62
CA THR A 115 4.40 10.10 -13.65
C THR A 115 4.90 9.37 -14.91
N ASP A 116 6.16 9.61 -15.29
CA ASP A 116 6.80 8.96 -16.45
C ASP A 116 6.99 7.44 -16.28
N ILE A 117 6.72 6.89 -15.10
CA ILE A 117 6.78 5.45 -14.81
C ILE A 117 5.37 4.90 -14.55
N PHE A 118 4.64 5.53 -13.64
CA PHE A 118 3.35 5.01 -13.16
C PHE A 118 2.16 5.40 -14.03
N GLU A 119 2.26 6.47 -14.82
CA GLU A 119 1.19 6.93 -15.72
C GLU A 119 1.39 6.56 -17.19
N ARG A 120 2.46 5.82 -17.53
CA ARG A 120 2.71 5.43 -18.92
C ARG A 120 1.56 4.66 -19.54
N SER A 121 1.15 5.05 -20.74
CA SER A 121 0.00 4.48 -21.45
C SER A 121 0.20 3.04 -21.92
N ASP A 122 1.45 2.59 -22.05
CA ASP A 122 1.81 1.22 -22.44
C ASP A 122 1.73 0.21 -21.28
N PHE A 123 1.43 0.67 -20.05
CA PHE A 123 1.10 -0.19 -18.92
C PHE A 123 -0.38 -0.07 -18.57
N ALA A 124 -1.00 -1.21 -18.26
CA ALA A 124 -2.33 -1.28 -17.68
C ALA A 124 -2.24 -1.44 -16.15
N ILE A 125 -3.16 -0.82 -15.44
CA ILE A 125 -3.36 -1.07 -14.01
C ILE A 125 -4.51 -2.08 -13.90
N SER A 126 -4.30 -3.24 -13.27
CA SER A 126 -5.36 -4.24 -13.09
C SER A 126 -6.19 -3.98 -11.84
N TYR A 127 -5.55 -3.50 -10.79
CA TYR A 127 -6.21 -3.09 -9.56
C TYR A 127 -5.43 -2.01 -8.83
N PHE A 128 -6.14 -1.25 -8.01
CA PHE A 128 -5.59 -0.20 -7.16
C PHE A 128 -6.21 -0.33 -5.76
N ARG A 129 -5.36 -0.43 -4.73
CA ARG A 129 -5.78 -0.66 -3.34
C ARG A 129 -5.03 0.23 -2.38
N LEU A 130 -5.72 0.62 -1.30
CA LEU A 130 -5.18 1.44 -0.23
C LEU A 130 -5.48 0.74 1.08
N TRP A 131 -4.44 0.32 1.81
CA TRP A 131 -4.57 -0.44 3.04
C TRP A 131 -4.01 0.34 4.22
N LEU A 132 -4.83 0.47 5.27
CA LEU A 132 -4.40 0.90 6.59
C LEU A 132 -4.28 -0.34 7.49
N VAL A 133 -3.06 -0.78 7.73
CA VAL A 133 -2.78 -2.01 8.49
C VAL A 133 -2.55 -1.66 9.94
N ALA A 134 -3.50 -2.01 10.80
CA ALA A 134 -3.46 -1.68 12.22
C ALA A 134 -4.29 -2.67 13.03
N ASN A 135 -3.97 -2.86 14.31
CA ASN A 135 -4.86 -3.58 15.23
C ASN A 135 -4.78 -3.00 16.64
N PRO A 136 -5.19 -1.73 16.84
CA PRO A 136 -5.10 -1.06 18.13
C PRO A 136 -5.97 -1.70 19.22
N TYR A 137 -6.89 -2.59 18.83
CA TYR A 137 -7.86 -3.21 19.73
C TYR A 137 -7.54 -4.68 20.03
N GLY A 138 -6.46 -5.23 19.45
CA GLY A 138 -6.08 -6.63 19.63
C GLY A 138 -7.15 -7.62 19.15
N TYR A 139 -7.93 -7.25 18.12
CA TYR A 139 -8.96 -8.13 17.60
C TYR A 139 -8.35 -9.26 16.76
N PRO A 140 -8.82 -10.50 16.92
CA PRO A 140 -8.30 -11.59 16.12
C PRO A 140 -8.76 -11.44 14.64
N PRO A 141 -7.95 -11.89 13.66
CA PRO A 141 -8.17 -11.61 12.24
C PRO A 141 -9.58 -11.97 11.74
N GLU A 142 -10.13 -13.11 12.18
CA GLU A 142 -11.44 -13.62 11.77
C GLU A 142 -12.62 -12.77 12.26
N ARG A 143 -12.40 -11.93 13.28
CA ARG A 143 -13.43 -11.00 13.80
C ARG A 143 -13.12 -9.54 13.49
N TYR A 144 -11.95 -9.26 12.91
CA TYR A 144 -11.43 -7.91 12.75
C TYR A 144 -12.42 -6.99 12.03
N ARG A 145 -12.84 -7.35 10.80
CA ARG A 145 -13.76 -6.53 9.98
C ARG A 145 -15.08 -6.21 10.69
N ARG A 146 -15.67 -7.20 11.35
CA ARG A 146 -16.94 -7.00 12.06
C ARG A 146 -16.78 -6.03 13.23
N LYS A 147 -15.69 -6.16 13.99
CA LYS A 147 -15.48 -5.40 15.22
C LYS A 147 -15.02 -3.96 14.98
N ILE A 148 -14.37 -3.65 13.85
CA ILE A 148 -13.90 -2.29 13.58
C ILE A 148 -15.00 -1.30 13.15
N LYS A 149 -16.20 -1.79 12.78
CA LYS A 149 -17.28 -0.96 12.21
C LYS A 149 -17.67 0.23 13.09
N ASP A 150 -17.77 0.01 14.40
CA ASP A 150 -18.18 1.04 15.36
C ASP A 150 -16.98 1.76 16.00
N THR A 151 -15.83 1.73 15.33
CA THR A 151 -14.56 2.31 15.81
C THR A 151 -14.07 3.41 14.88
N VAL A 152 -12.94 4.06 15.23
CA VAL A 152 -12.29 5.03 14.33
C VAL A 152 -11.94 4.42 12.96
N LEU A 153 -11.60 3.13 12.93
CA LEU A 153 -11.28 2.42 11.70
C LEU A 153 -12.52 2.21 10.82
N GLY A 154 -13.70 2.09 11.43
CA GLY A 154 -14.97 2.01 10.73
C GLY A 154 -15.27 3.26 9.90
N MET A 155 -14.71 4.41 10.26
CA MET A 155 -14.85 5.64 9.47
C MET A 155 -14.34 5.50 8.03
N TYR A 156 -13.31 4.68 7.80
CA TYR A 156 -12.78 4.44 6.46
C TYR A 156 -13.67 3.51 5.63
N LEU A 157 -14.42 2.61 6.28
CA LEU A 157 -15.37 1.71 5.62
C LEU A 157 -16.61 2.44 5.09
N THR A 158 -16.91 3.64 5.60
CA THR A 158 -18.09 4.41 5.18
C THR A 158 -18.03 4.92 3.75
N GLY A 159 -16.86 4.85 3.10
CA GLY A 159 -16.68 5.26 1.71
C GLY A 159 -17.00 6.74 1.45
N LYS A 160 -16.85 7.62 2.46
CA LYS A 160 -16.97 9.07 2.26
C LYS A 160 -16.10 9.50 1.09
N LYS A 161 -16.62 10.36 0.21
CA LYS A 161 -15.93 10.83 -1.01
C LYS A 161 -14.52 11.36 -0.72
N SER A 162 -14.31 11.98 0.43
CA SER A 162 -13.00 12.48 0.89
C SER A 162 -11.99 11.39 1.26
N LEU A 163 -12.36 10.11 1.25
CA LEU A 163 -11.48 8.96 1.50
C LEU A 163 -11.48 7.99 0.31
N GLN A 164 -11.99 8.46 -0.83
CA GLN A 164 -11.91 7.78 -2.12
C GLN A 164 -10.75 8.38 -2.91
N TYR A 165 -10.04 7.49 -3.58
CA TYR A 165 -8.94 7.81 -4.47
C TYR A 165 -9.24 7.20 -5.83
N GLU A 166 -8.76 7.85 -6.87
CA GLU A 166 -8.81 7.34 -8.22
C GLU A 166 -7.40 7.41 -8.78
N PHE A 167 -6.94 6.30 -9.35
CA PHE A 167 -5.67 6.25 -10.06
C PHE A 167 -5.88 5.44 -11.34
N ARG A 168 -5.56 6.04 -12.49
CA ARG A 168 -5.65 5.36 -13.79
C ARG A 168 -7.03 4.72 -14.07
N GLY A 169 -8.11 5.38 -13.62
CA GLY A 169 -9.50 4.90 -13.78
C GLY A 169 -9.97 3.90 -12.71
N HIS A 170 -9.10 3.48 -11.79
CA HIS A 170 -9.46 2.60 -10.69
C HIS A 170 -9.77 3.40 -9.43
N LYS A 171 -11.01 3.28 -8.97
CA LYS A 171 -11.47 3.88 -7.71
C LYS A 171 -11.24 2.93 -6.55
N ALA A 172 -10.75 3.47 -5.43
CA ALA A 172 -10.53 2.71 -4.21
C ALA A 172 -10.72 3.58 -2.97
N ILE A 173 -11.06 2.94 -1.86
CA ILE A 173 -11.09 3.56 -0.53
C ILE A 173 -9.91 3.05 0.29
N ILE A 174 -9.56 3.77 1.36
CA ILE A 174 -8.65 3.24 2.38
C ILE A 174 -9.39 2.12 3.13
N GLU A 175 -8.87 0.91 3.04
CA GLU A 175 -9.41 -0.26 3.71
C GLU A 175 -8.58 -0.59 4.96
N PRO A 176 -9.19 -0.63 6.16
CA PRO A 176 -8.51 -1.15 7.33
C PRO A 176 -8.28 -2.66 7.21
N MET A 177 -7.04 -3.09 7.37
CA MET A 177 -6.63 -4.49 7.35
C MET A 177 -5.96 -4.90 8.66
N PRO A 178 -6.09 -6.16 9.11
CA PRO A 178 -5.34 -6.64 10.26
C PRO A 178 -3.85 -6.82 9.89
N PRO A 179 -2.91 -6.71 10.85
CA PRO A 179 -1.53 -7.14 10.68
C PRO A 179 -1.44 -8.58 10.17
N GLY A 180 -0.46 -8.86 9.31
CA GLY A 180 -0.31 -10.18 8.66
C GLY A 180 -1.30 -10.44 7.52
N GLN A 181 -2.05 -9.41 7.07
CA GLN A 181 -2.84 -9.53 5.85
C GLN A 181 -1.92 -9.88 4.66
N GLN A 182 -2.34 -10.85 3.85
CA GLN A 182 -1.57 -11.29 2.68
C GLN A 182 -1.90 -10.47 1.44
N VAL A 183 -0.88 -10.13 0.66
CA VAL A 183 -1.00 -9.72 -0.74
C VAL A 183 -0.71 -10.91 -1.64
N CYS A 184 -1.61 -11.19 -2.58
CA CYS A 184 -1.59 -12.35 -3.46
C CYS A 184 -1.99 -11.94 -4.88
N LEU A 185 -1.75 -12.82 -5.85
CA LEU A 185 -2.24 -12.60 -7.22
C LEU A 185 -3.77 -12.49 -7.26
N PRO A 186 -4.36 -11.69 -8.19
CA PRO A 186 -5.81 -11.49 -8.28
C PRO A 186 -6.63 -12.79 -8.37
N SER A 187 -6.12 -13.80 -9.08
CA SER A 187 -6.80 -15.09 -9.26
C SER A 187 -7.00 -15.89 -7.97
N GLN A 188 -6.33 -15.53 -6.88
CA GLN A 188 -6.35 -16.25 -5.60
C GLN A 188 -6.97 -15.42 -4.46
N GLN A 189 -7.41 -14.19 -4.75
CA GLN A 189 -8.05 -13.37 -3.73
C GLN A 189 -9.45 -13.89 -3.46
N LYS A 190 -9.60 -14.63 -2.36
CA LYS A 190 -10.91 -15.00 -1.85
C LYS A 190 -11.74 -13.71 -1.69
N PRO A 191 -13.00 -13.68 -2.15
CA PRO A 191 -13.86 -12.55 -1.87
C PRO A 191 -13.90 -12.35 -0.35
N ASN A 192 -13.71 -11.10 0.08
CA ASN A 192 -13.85 -10.73 1.48
C ASN A 192 -15.26 -11.12 1.95
N PRO A 193 -15.40 -12.00 2.96
CA PRO A 193 -16.71 -12.31 3.53
C PRO A 193 -17.34 -11.11 4.23
#